data_AF-A0A7L0M2L3-F1
#
_entry.id   AF-A0A7L0M2L3-F1
#
_cell.length_a   1.000
_cell.length_b   1.000
_cell.length_c   1.000
_cell.angle_alpha   90.00
_cell.angle_beta   90.00
_cell.angle_gamma   90.00
#
_symmetry.space_group_name_H-M   'P 1'
#
loop_
_entity.id
_entity.type
_entity.pdbx_description
1 polymer ?
#
loop_
_entity_poly.entity_id
_entity_poly.type
_entity_poly.pdbx_seq_one_letter_code
_entity_poly.pdbx_strand_id
1 'polypeptide(L)'
;IMSCGNDFVAMLKKIGYPKADELKGDDFDWLVESLKSRSFLEWFCGNVNEQYVVSEQELQEFDNLCESGKPILEGNALDDVLKTLKPVDSKSCSKEEEELKKLEDELQTLQKLKKLQIHRHNRLQMMVSANSRLLQMLKSRKNEAHKELKEGLEVFTAATNELDNELLSFADAAKKWASLFTASDSEQGSDPQPVFFSQLSLDKYLAQEEENSGALSSYINKSFDQSVSKWVENSREGSFQFADTSGPDTCEETNEISEETQEVAMLQTAYICAQHQLIHMQAEEESLNSAIKCAESMLQSLNSKDIGKQENLAAKIHSLNDEISTSKEDITRINNEELMPLLEEKALLLSVPVAKCYLEHQIARQEYCASRQEKIFRHLIRQKASYELIQLACEMEFRKNKEISCQLEKLVESLKQRSDELQQSLQEITEQIKHAQPRNTISSKDGFSFRLYQLLEGENKNQELFKTYKGLEQMAQKLKQDCATAQDQLAASSQEQSLLLSKLESDVHTLCDELYHGGGRIQLSNQELVEQLQQLETDLNKLNKLLIDLMADVKSKRSFLESNKLRQMERNLYVYFYTDEDRLKEMVEKLEQQAEVKAGALADEDFATS
;
A
#
# COMPACT_ATOMS: atom_id res chain seq x y z
N ILE A 1 -27.20 12.38 -67.51
CA ILE A 1 -28.46 12.95 -68.07
C ILE A 1 -28.07 13.45 -69.44
N MET A 2 -28.55 12.80 -70.51
CA MET A 2 -28.28 13.23 -71.90
C MET A 2 -29.11 14.48 -72.17
N SER A 3 -28.50 15.58 -72.62
CA SER A 3 -29.21 16.83 -72.92
C SER A 3 -29.87 16.74 -74.30
N CYS A 4 -31.08 16.19 -74.38
CA CYS A 4 -31.80 16.08 -75.65
C CYS A 4 -32.18 17.46 -76.24
N GLY A 5 -32.22 18.54 -75.43
CA GLY A 5 -32.45 19.89 -75.92
C GLY A 5 -31.33 20.42 -76.82
N ASN A 6 -30.07 20.06 -76.54
CA ASN A 6 -28.94 20.43 -77.40
C ASN A 6 -28.95 19.67 -78.73
N ASP A 7 -29.32 18.39 -78.72
CA ASP A 7 -29.46 17.58 -79.94
C ASP A 7 -30.57 18.13 -80.85
N PHE A 8 -31.66 18.62 -80.26
CA PHE A 8 -32.76 19.25 -80.99
C PHE A 8 -32.36 20.57 -81.67
N VAL A 9 -31.66 21.46 -80.95
CA VAL A 9 -31.16 22.72 -81.54
C VAL A 9 -30.10 22.44 -82.61
N ALA A 10 -29.23 21.43 -82.42
CA ALA A 10 -28.27 21.01 -83.43
C ALA A 10 -28.96 20.49 -84.70
N MET A 11 -30.05 19.74 -84.56
CA MET A 11 -30.85 19.28 -85.70
C MET A 11 -31.51 20.45 -86.44
N LEU A 12 -32.07 21.44 -85.73
CA LEU A 12 -32.65 22.65 -86.33
C LEU A 12 -31.64 23.50 -87.09
N LYS A 13 -30.40 23.60 -86.58
CA LYS A 13 -29.30 24.25 -87.30
C LYS A 13 -28.95 23.50 -88.58
N LYS A 14 -28.89 22.18 -88.51
CA LYS A 14 -28.58 21.32 -89.65
C LYS A 14 -29.67 21.39 -90.74
N ILE A 15 -30.93 21.58 -90.38
CA ILE A 15 -32.07 21.75 -91.30
C ILE A 15 -32.14 23.19 -91.89
N GLY A 16 -31.30 24.13 -91.42
CA GLY A 16 -31.21 25.49 -91.96
C GLY A 16 -32.26 26.47 -91.45
N TYR A 17 -32.82 26.25 -90.25
CA TYR A 17 -33.84 27.14 -89.69
C TYR A 17 -33.26 28.54 -89.36
N PRO A 18 -33.84 29.65 -89.87
CA PRO A 18 -33.20 30.98 -89.87
C PRO A 18 -32.99 31.64 -88.50
N LYS A 19 -33.63 31.14 -87.43
CA LYS A 19 -33.41 31.61 -86.05
C LYS A 19 -32.73 30.57 -85.15
N ALA A 20 -32.19 29.50 -85.73
CA ALA A 20 -31.61 28.40 -84.95
C ALA A 20 -30.38 28.81 -84.13
N ASP A 21 -29.67 29.87 -84.53
CA ASP A 21 -28.51 30.39 -83.78
C ASP A 21 -28.88 31.23 -82.56
N GLU A 22 -30.13 31.70 -82.44
CA GLU A 22 -30.62 32.45 -81.28
C GLU A 22 -31.17 31.54 -80.17
N LEU A 23 -31.36 30.24 -80.45
CA LEU A 23 -31.94 29.25 -79.54
C LEU A 23 -30.86 28.57 -78.69
N LYS A 24 -31.11 28.43 -77.38
CA LYS A 24 -30.26 27.65 -76.46
C LYS A 24 -30.89 26.29 -76.17
N GLY A 25 -30.10 25.22 -76.21
CA GLY A 25 -30.62 23.86 -75.98
C GLY A 25 -31.16 23.64 -74.57
N ASP A 26 -30.61 24.34 -73.57
CA ASP A 26 -31.07 24.27 -72.18
C ASP A 26 -32.54 24.71 -72.01
N ASP A 27 -33.03 25.62 -72.86
CA ASP A 27 -34.43 26.10 -72.84
C ASP A 27 -35.42 25.01 -73.29
N PHE A 28 -34.94 23.91 -73.89
CA PHE A 28 -35.75 22.81 -74.42
C PHE A 28 -35.61 21.51 -73.61
N ASP A 29 -34.76 21.48 -72.58
CA ASP A 29 -34.57 20.27 -71.77
C ASP A 29 -35.83 19.88 -70.96
N TRP A 30 -36.73 20.84 -70.67
CA TRP A 30 -38.03 20.55 -70.02
C TRP A 30 -38.95 19.67 -70.88
N LEU A 31 -38.81 19.68 -72.22
CA LEU A 31 -39.62 18.83 -73.10
C LEU A 31 -39.33 17.34 -72.93
N VAL A 32 -38.23 16.98 -72.27
CA VAL A 32 -37.81 15.59 -72.04
C VAL A 32 -38.55 14.95 -70.84
N GLU A 33 -39.22 15.76 -70.01
CA GLU A 33 -39.96 15.27 -68.85
C GLU A 33 -41.23 14.49 -69.22
N SER A 34 -41.79 14.71 -70.41
CA SER A 34 -42.94 13.97 -70.93
C SER A 34 -42.53 12.84 -71.88
N LEU A 35 -43.02 11.62 -71.65
CA LEU A 35 -42.71 10.44 -72.48
C LEU A 35 -43.11 10.62 -73.95
N LYS A 36 -44.20 11.35 -74.25
CA LYS A 36 -44.67 11.58 -75.63
C LYS A 36 -43.77 12.56 -76.38
N SER A 37 -43.37 13.65 -75.74
CA SER A 37 -42.45 14.63 -76.34
C SER A 37 -41.03 14.08 -76.46
N ARG A 38 -40.59 13.20 -75.56
CA ARG A 38 -39.32 12.48 -75.70
C ARG A 38 -39.30 11.59 -76.95
N SER A 39 -40.32 10.78 -77.18
CA SER A 39 -40.41 9.93 -78.38
C SER A 39 -40.45 10.74 -79.67
N PHE A 40 -41.11 11.90 -79.67
CA PHE A 40 -41.10 12.82 -80.80
C PHE A 40 -39.71 13.43 -81.04
N LEU A 41 -39.02 13.89 -80.00
CA LEU A 41 -37.68 14.48 -80.13
C LEU A 41 -36.63 13.45 -80.59
N GLU A 42 -36.67 12.23 -80.05
CA GLU A 42 -35.82 11.12 -80.51
C GLU A 42 -36.10 10.78 -81.98
N TRP A 43 -37.38 10.78 -82.39
CA TRP A 43 -37.74 10.58 -83.80
C TRP A 43 -37.29 11.75 -84.71
N PHE A 44 -37.51 12.99 -84.30
CA PHE A 44 -37.18 14.19 -85.08
C PHE A 44 -35.67 14.35 -85.27
N CYS A 45 -34.90 14.21 -84.19
CA CYS A 45 -33.43 14.28 -84.24
C CYS A 45 -32.81 13.06 -84.94
N GLY A 46 -33.51 11.93 -85.00
CA GLY A 46 -33.03 10.71 -85.66
C GLY A 46 -33.37 10.60 -87.15
N ASN A 47 -34.51 11.17 -87.60
CA ASN A 47 -35.04 10.91 -88.94
C ASN A 47 -35.12 12.15 -89.85
N VAL A 48 -35.09 13.37 -89.33
CA VAL A 48 -35.14 14.58 -90.17
C VAL A 48 -33.71 14.96 -90.58
N ASN A 49 -33.51 15.33 -91.84
CA ASN A 49 -32.22 15.73 -92.40
C ASN A 49 -32.41 16.85 -93.44
N GLU A 50 -31.30 17.37 -93.97
CA GLU A 50 -31.25 18.45 -94.97
C GLU A 50 -32.01 18.13 -96.28
N GLN A 51 -32.28 16.85 -96.56
CA GLN A 51 -32.95 16.41 -97.80
C GLN A 51 -34.48 16.50 -97.72
N TYR A 52 -35.04 16.70 -96.53
CA TYR A 52 -36.48 16.88 -96.31
C TYR A 52 -36.90 18.35 -96.22
N VAL A 53 -35.98 19.27 -96.52
CA VAL A 53 -36.21 20.71 -96.55
C VAL A 53 -36.32 21.14 -98.00
N VAL A 54 -37.48 21.68 -98.37
CA VAL A 54 -37.74 22.16 -99.73
C VAL A 54 -36.77 23.29 -100.03
N SER A 55 -35.93 23.10 -101.05
CA SER A 55 -34.99 24.12 -101.49
C SER A 55 -35.72 25.26 -102.21
N GLU A 56 -35.15 26.47 -102.21
CA GLU A 56 -35.75 27.62 -102.89
C GLU A 56 -35.82 27.43 -104.42
N GLN A 57 -34.97 26.54 -104.97
CA GLN A 57 -35.06 26.08 -106.36
C GLN A 57 -36.25 25.14 -106.59
N GLU A 58 -36.53 24.21 -105.69
CA GLU A 58 -37.72 23.33 -105.80
C GLU A 58 -39.03 24.10 -105.59
N LEU A 59 -39.02 25.14 -104.75
CA LEU A 59 -40.13 26.09 -104.62
C LEU A 59 -40.34 26.89 -105.91
N GLN A 60 -39.29 27.38 -106.55
CA GLN A 60 -39.38 28.03 -107.86
C GLN A 60 -39.80 27.06 -108.97
N GLU A 61 -39.34 25.81 -108.96
CA GLU A 61 -39.79 24.78 -109.90
C GLU A 61 -41.25 24.41 -109.69
N PHE A 62 -41.73 24.39 -108.44
CA PHE A 62 -43.15 24.19 -108.11
C PHE A 62 -44.02 25.40 -108.50
N ASP A 63 -43.55 26.63 -108.25
CA ASP A 63 -44.23 27.85 -108.68
C ASP A 63 -44.28 27.94 -110.22
N ASN A 64 -43.18 27.60 -110.91
CA ASN A 64 -43.16 27.45 -112.37
C ASN A 64 -44.10 26.34 -112.85
N LEU A 65 -44.26 25.24 -112.09
CA LEU A 65 -45.21 24.16 -112.40
C LEU A 65 -46.66 24.64 -112.24
N CYS A 66 -46.96 25.41 -111.20
CA CYS A 66 -48.26 26.05 -110.95
C CYS A 66 -48.61 27.07 -112.05
N GLU A 67 -47.63 27.90 -112.46
CA GLU A 67 -47.79 28.88 -113.53
C GLU A 67 -47.90 28.23 -114.92
N SER A 68 -47.34 27.02 -115.11
CA SER A 68 -47.40 26.27 -116.38
C SER A 68 -48.78 25.68 -116.72
N GLY A 69 -49.78 25.85 -115.86
CA GLY A 69 -51.18 25.50 -116.12
C GLY A 69 -51.46 24.00 -116.35
N LYS A 70 -50.51 23.12 -116.02
CA LYS A 70 -50.72 21.66 -116.03
C LYS A 70 -51.43 21.24 -114.73
N PRO A 71 -52.40 20.31 -114.78
CA PRO A 71 -53.05 19.83 -113.56
C PRO A 71 -52.03 19.11 -112.68
N ILE A 72 -51.80 19.66 -111.48
CA ILE A 72 -50.99 19.03 -110.45
C ILE A 72 -51.81 17.87 -109.88
N LEU A 73 -51.23 16.67 -109.86
CA LEU A 73 -51.88 15.46 -109.37
C LEU A 73 -51.99 15.49 -107.84
N GLU A 74 -53.04 16.13 -107.34
CA GLU A 74 -53.32 16.23 -105.90
C GLU A 74 -54.50 15.35 -105.49
N GLY A 75 -54.33 14.66 -104.36
CA GLY A 75 -55.37 13.85 -103.72
C GLY A 75 -55.88 12.71 -104.59
N ASN A 76 -57.19 12.64 -104.77
CA ASN A 76 -57.90 11.49 -105.32
C ASN A 76 -57.44 11.07 -106.74
N ALA A 77 -56.89 11.99 -107.54
CA ALA A 77 -56.36 11.70 -108.89
C ALA A 77 -55.00 10.96 -108.85
N LEU A 78 -54.20 11.13 -107.79
CA LEU A 78 -52.97 10.36 -107.55
C LEU A 78 -53.30 8.94 -107.05
N ASP A 79 -54.33 8.82 -106.21
CA ASP A 79 -54.84 7.52 -105.74
C ASP A 79 -55.45 6.67 -106.87
N ASP A 80 -56.05 7.28 -107.89
CA ASP A 80 -56.58 6.56 -109.07
C ASP A 80 -55.46 6.10 -110.04
N VAL A 81 -54.33 6.80 -110.10
CA VAL A 81 -53.11 6.36 -110.83
C VAL A 81 -52.38 5.27 -110.04
N LEU A 82 -52.29 5.38 -108.71
CA LEU A 82 -51.71 4.35 -107.84
C LEU A 82 -52.55 3.05 -107.81
N LYS A 83 -53.87 3.13 -108.03
CA LYS A 83 -54.74 1.95 -108.19
C LYS A 83 -54.68 1.30 -109.58
N THR A 84 -54.23 2.03 -110.62
CA THR A 84 -54.05 1.48 -111.99
C THR A 84 -52.65 0.92 -112.25
N LEU A 85 -51.69 1.20 -111.36
CA LEU A 85 -50.41 0.50 -111.27
C LEU A 85 -50.62 -0.91 -110.70
N LYS A 86 -50.96 -1.87 -111.58
CA LYS A 86 -50.86 -3.30 -111.25
C LYS A 86 -49.40 -3.63 -110.88
N PRO A 87 -49.12 -4.36 -109.78
CA PRO A 87 -47.79 -4.90 -109.56
C PRO A 87 -47.45 -5.85 -110.71
N VAL A 88 -46.32 -5.56 -111.35
CA VAL A 88 -45.64 -6.42 -112.30
C VAL A 88 -45.43 -7.79 -111.64
N ASP A 89 -45.87 -8.83 -112.34
CA ASP A 89 -45.57 -10.22 -112.03
C ASP A 89 -44.08 -10.41 -111.71
N SER A 90 -43.78 -10.56 -110.42
CA SER A 90 -42.50 -11.10 -109.95
C SER A 90 -42.80 -12.40 -109.22
N LYS A 91 -42.60 -13.49 -109.97
CA LYS A 91 -42.60 -14.86 -109.48
C LYS A 91 -41.43 -15.05 -108.49
N SER A 92 -41.66 -14.82 -107.20
CA SER A 92 -40.83 -15.32 -106.09
C SER A 92 -41.64 -15.65 -104.82
N CYS A 93 -42.91 -16.04 -104.99
CA CYS A 93 -43.85 -16.26 -103.88
C CYS A 93 -43.55 -17.49 -102.98
N SER A 94 -42.46 -18.24 -103.16
CA SER A 94 -42.14 -19.39 -102.29
C SER A 94 -41.00 -19.17 -101.30
N LYS A 95 -40.10 -18.19 -101.53
CA LYS A 95 -39.00 -17.90 -100.60
C LYS A 95 -39.38 -16.83 -99.56
N GLU A 96 -40.15 -15.84 -99.99
CA GLU A 96 -40.64 -14.77 -99.11
C GLU A 96 -41.64 -15.30 -98.08
N GLU A 97 -42.50 -16.25 -98.44
CA GLU A 97 -43.42 -16.89 -97.45
C GLU A 97 -42.67 -17.74 -96.43
N GLU A 98 -41.61 -18.46 -96.82
CA GLU A 98 -40.78 -19.22 -95.88
C GLU A 98 -39.94 -18.30 -94.98
N GLU A 99 -39.42 -17.20 -95.51
CA GLU A 99 -38.68 -16.19 -94.74
C GLU A 99 -39.60 -15.41 -93.81
N LEU A 100 -40.80 -15.01 -94.26
CA LEU A 100 -41.81 -14.37 -93.43
C LEU A 100 -42.28 -15.30 -92.31
N LYS A 101 -42.44 -16.60 -92.60
CA LYS A 101 -42.82 -17.58 -91.58
C LYS A 101 -41.71 -17.82 -90.57
N LYS A 102 -40.43 -17.85 -91.00
CA LYS A 102 -39.26 -17.88 -90.09
C LYS A 102 -39.17 -16.62 -89.24
N LEU A 103 -39.39 -15.45 -89.83
CA LEU A 103 -39.42 -14.16 -89.12
C LEU A 103 -40.58 -14.10 -88.12
N GLU A 104 -41.77 -14.61 -88.47
CA GLU A 104 -42.92 -14.71 -87.56
C GLU A 104 -42.63 -15.67 -86.39
N ASP A 105 -42.03 -16.82 -86.66
CA ASP A 105 -41.59 -17.78 -85.64
C ASP A 105 -40.50 -17.16 -84.74
N GLU A 106 -39.51 -16.46 -85.30
CA GLU A 106 -38.49 -15.72 -84.56
C GLU A 106 -39.13 -14.62 -83.70
N LEU A 107 -40.08 -13.85 -84.23
CA LEU A 107 -40.80 -12.82 -83.49
C LEU A 107 -41.57 -13.43 -82.32
N GLN A 108 -42.23 -14.59 -82.52
CA GLN A 108 -42.87 -15.32 -81.43
C GLN A 108 -41.87 -15.82 -80.38
N THR A 109 -40.70 -16.33 -80.78
CA THR A 109 -39.66 -16.74 -79.81
C THR A 109 -39.09 -15.55 -79.03
N LEU A 110 -38.84 -14.42 -79.69
CA LEU A 110 -38.39 -13.18 -79.06
C LEU A 110 -39.44 -12.59 -78.12
N GLN A 111 -40.73 -12.67 -78.47
CA GLN A 111 -41.81 -12.29 -77.56
C GLN A 111 -41.87 -13.20 -76.32
N LYS A 112 -41.69 -14.52 -76.49
CA LYS A 112 -41.61 -15.46 -75.36
C LYS A 112 -40.39 -15.16 -74.48
N LEU A 113 -39.23 -14.88 -75.09
CA LEU A 113 -38.01 -14.51 -74.39
C LEU A 113 -38.18 -13.20 -73.61
N LYS A 114 -38.78 -12.18 -74.22
CA LYS A 114 -39.10 -10.89 -73.58
C LYS A 114 -40.01 -11.09 -72.38
N LYS A 115 -41.08 -11.88 -72.51
CA LYS A 115 -41.99 -12.22 -71.38
C LYS A 115 -41.24 -12.92 -70.24
N LEU A 116 -40.35 -13.86 -70.56
CA LEU A 116 -39.51 -14.55 -69.59
C LEU A 116 -38.54 -13.59 -68.87
N GLN A 117 -37.93 -12.66 -69.61
CA GLN A 117 -37.01 -11.67 -69.07
C GLN A 117 -37.72 -10.67 -68.15
N ILE A 118 -38.92 -10.20 -68.53
CA ILE A 118 -39.79 -9.38 -67.67
C ILE A 118 -40.16 -10.14 -66.39
N HIS A 119 -40.53 -11.42 -66.50
CA HIS A 119 -40.86 -12.24 -65.34
C HIS A 119 -39.66 -12.39 -64.38
N ARG A 120 -38.46 -12.66 -64.91
CA ARG A 120 -37.21 -12.73 -64.13
C ARG A 120 -36.88 -11.40 -63.46
N HIS A 121 -37.03 -10.29 -64.19
CA HIS A 121 -36.80 -8.95 -63.66
C HIS A 121 -37.76 -8.63 -62.52
N ASN A 122 -39.07 -8.87 -62.71
CA ASN A 122 -40.08 -8.66 -61.68
C ASN A 122 -39.80 -9.52 -60.43
N ARG A 123 -39.38 -10.78 -60.62
CA ARG A 123 -38.99 -11.66 -59.52
C ARG A 123 -37.77 -11.14 -58.75
N LEU A 124 -36.75 -10.65 -59.45
CA LEU A 124 -35.58 -10.03 -58.83
C LEU A 124 -35.94 -8.73 -58.11
N GLN A 125 -36.79 -7.89 -58.70
CA GLN A 125 -37.24 -6.65 -58.07
C GLN A 125 -38.03 -6.90 -56.78
N MET A 126 -38.86 -7.94 -56.76
CA MET A 126 -39.55 -8.39 -55.54
C MET A 126 -38.56 -8.86 -54.47
N MET A 127 -37.51 -9.61 -54.85
CA MET A 127 -36.47 -10.05 -53.92
C MET A 127 -35.63 -8.88 -53.39
N VAL A 128 -35.26 -7.92 -54.24
CA VAL A 128 -34.55 -6.70 -53.83
C VAL A 128 -35.39 -5.88 -52.86
N SER A 129 -36.71 -5.76 -53.12
CA SER A 129 -37.64 -5.05 -52.23
C SER A 129 -37.84 -5.77 -50.89
N ALA A 130 -37.85 -7.10 -50.89
CA ALA A 130 -37.91 -7.89 -49.65
C ALA A 130 -36.61 -7.74 -48.84
N ASN A 131 -35.46 -7.81 -49.50
CA ASN A 131 -34.16 -7.64 -48.86
C ASN A 131 -33.96 -6.22 -48.32
N SER A 132 -34.40 -5.18 -49.04
CA SER A 132 -34.29 -3.80 -48.56
C SER A 132 -35.15 -3.57 -47.31
N ARG A 133 -36.36 -4.14 -47.25
CA ARG A 133 -37.21 -4.12 -46.05
C ARG A 133 -36.55 -4.84 -44.87
N LEU A 134 -36.00 -6.04 -45.09
CA LEU A 134 -35.27 -6.77 -44.04
C LEU A 134 -34.07 -5.97 -43.53
N LEU A 135 -33.31 -5.35 -44.43
CA LEU A 135 -32.14 -4.56 -44.08
C LEU A 135 -32.53 -3.30 -43.29
N GLN A 136 -33.65 -2.66 -43.64
CA GLN A 136 -34.20 -1.54 -42.89
C GLN A 136 -34.68 -1.96 -41.48
N MET A 137 -35.37 -3.11 -41.37
CA MET A 137 -35.76 -3.69 -40.08
C MET A 137 -34.55 -4.05 -39.21
N LEU A 138 -33.51 -4.64 -39.79
CA LEU A 138 -32.29 -4.95 -39.07
C LEU A 138 -31.55 -3.68 -38.63
N LYS A 139 -31.57 -2.63 -39.44
CA LYS A 139 -30.98 -1.33 -39.09
C LYS A 139 -31.74 -0.65 -37.95
N SER A 140 -33.08 -0.68 -37.96
CA SER A 140 -33.88 -0.15 -36.85
C SER A 140 -33.61 -0.94 -35.57
N ARG A 141 -33.63 -2.28 -35.62
CA ARG A 141 -33.34 -3.13 -34.45
C ARG A 141 -31.92 -2.94 -33.92
N LYS A 142 -30.93 -2.75 -34.79
CA LYS A 142 -29.55 -2.43 -34.39
C LYS A 142 -29.48 -1.08 -33.68
N ASN A 143 -30.16 -0.06 -34.22
CA ASN A 143 -30.17 1.27 -33.61
C ASN A 143 -30.87 1.26 -32.25
N GLU A 144 -31.95 0.49 -32.11
CA GLU A 144 -32.68 0.30 -30.86
C GLU A 144 -31.81 -0.40 -29.81
N ALA A 145 -31.18 -1.54 -30.15
CA ALA A 145 -30.23 -2.21 -29.25
C ALA A 145 -29.02 -1.33 -28.89
N HIS A 146 -28.54 -0.48 -29.81
CA HIS A 146 -27.47 0.47 -29.52
C HIS A 146 -27.93 1.60 -28.59
N LYS A 147 -29.20 2.01 -28.68
CA LYS A 147 -29.81 2.98 -27.78
C LYS A 147 -29.95 2.38 -26.38
N GLU A 148 -30.51 1.18 -26.26
CA GLU A 148 -30.62 0.44 -24.99
C GLU A 148 -29.25 0.24 -24.32
N LEU A 149 -28.23 -0.16 -25.09
CA LEU A 149 -26.86 -0.30 -24.57
C LEU A 149 -26.31 1.04 -24.06
N LYS A 150 -26.55 2.13 -24.79
CA LYS A 150 -26.07 3.45 -24.40
C LYS A 150 -26.76 3.92 -23.12
N GLU A 151 -28.08 3.73 -23.02
CA GLU A 151 -28.87 4.04 -21.83
C GLU A 151 -28.40 3.21 -20.63
N GLY A 152 -28.19 1.91 -20.80
CA GLY A 152 -27.65 1.04 -19.74
C GLY A 152 -26.24 1.45 -19.31
N LEU A 153 -25.39 1.86 -20.24
CA LEU A 153 -24.04 2.35 -19.94
C LEU A 153 -24.08 3.69 -19.20
N GLU A 154 -24.96 4.62 -19.58
CA GLU A 154 -25.18 5.88 -18.88
C GLU A 154 -25.63 5.63 -17.42
N VAL A 155 -26.58 4.71 -17.20
CA VAL A 155 -27.02 4.31 -15.85
C VAL A 155 -25.87 3.70 -15.04
N PHE A 156 -25.10 2.80 -15.63
CA PHE A 156 -23.96 2.16 -14.95
C PHE A 156 -22.87 3.17 -14.59
N THR A 157 -22.59 4.11 -15.49
CA THR A 157 -21.60 5.17 -15.24
C THR A 157 -22.07 6.12 -14.15
N ALA A 158 -23.37 6.45 -14.10
CA ALA A 158 -23.96 7.25 -13.03
C ALA A 158 -23.84 6.54 -11.67
N ALA A 159 -24.18 5.25 -11.59
CA ALA A 159 -24.05 4.45 -10.38
C ALA A 159 -22.58 4.31 -9.92
N THR A 160 -21.64 4.17 -10.87
CA THR A 160 -20.20 4.12 -10.55
C THR A 160 -19.72 5.44 -9.96
N ASN A 161 -20.11 6.57 -10.56
CA ASN A 161 -19.76 7.90 -10.05
C ASN A 161 -20.38 8.17 -8.66
N GLU A 162 -21.60 7.69 -8.43
CA GLU A 162 -22.24 7.78 -7.11
C GLU A 162 -21.43 7.01 -6.06
N LEU A 163 -21.07 5.76 -6.35
CA LEU A 163 -20.25 4.93 -5.48
C LEU A 163 -18.85 5.52 -5.23
N ASP A 164 -18.22 6.10 -6.25
CA ASP A 164 -16.92 6.79 -6.11
C ASP A 164 -17.02 8.02 -5.21
N ASN A 165 -18.08 8.83 -5.36
CA ASN A 165 -18.33 9.98 -4.48
C ASN A 165 -18.57 9.54 -3.03
N GLU A 166 -19.30 8.46 -2.83
CA GLU A 166 -19.52 7.89 -1.50
C GLU A 166 -18.22 7.38 -0.89
N LEU A 167 -17.38 6.67 -1.65
CA LEU A 167 -16.05 6.21 -1.21
C LEU A 167 -15.14 7.38 -0.84
N LEU A 168 -15.17 8.48 -1.60
CA LEU A 168 -14.44 9.70 -1.25
C LEU A 168 -14.95 10.31 0.04
N SER A 169 -16.27 10.43 0.21
CA SER A 169 -16.87 10.94 1.44
C SER A 169 -16.51 10.09 2.66
N PHE A 170 -16.40 8.77 2.46
CA PHE A 170 -15.97 7.81 3.46
C PHE A 170 -14.49 7.97 3.80
N ALA A 171 -13.62 8.08 2.80
CA ALA A 171 -12.20 8.32 3.00
C ALA A 171 -11.96 9.62 3.77
N ASP A 172 -12.71 10.67 3.47
CA ASP A 172 -12.67 11.93 4.22
C ASP A 172 -13.17 11.78 5.65
N ALA A 173 -14.25 11.02 5.87
CA ALA A 173 -14.72 10.70 7.21
C ALA A 173 -13.65 9.92 8.00
N ALA A 174 -13.08 8.87 7.42
CA ALA A 174 -12.01 8.07 8.02
C ALA A 174 -10.75 8.93 8.32
N LYS A 175 -10.42 9.88 7.46
CA LYS A 175 -9.32 10.84 7.68
C LYS A 175 -9.62 11.79 8.85
N LYS A 176 -10.86 12.31 8.95
CA LYS A 176 -11.31 13.09 10.12
C LYS A 176 -11.23 12.26 11.39
N TRP A 177 -11.62 11.00 11.34
CA TRP A 177 -11.49 10.06 12.45
C TRP A 177 -10.03 9.86 12.87
N ALA A 178 -9.14 9.57 11.92
CA ALA A 178 -7.72 9.41 12.21
C ALA A 178 -7.11 10.66 12.86
N SER A 179 -7.56 11.87 12.47
CA SER A 179 -7.12 13.12 13.08
C SER A 179 -7.54 13.30 14.55
N LEU A 180 -8.58 12.61 15.02
CA LEU A 180 -8.98 12.64 16.43
C LEU A 180 -8.05 11.82 17.33
N PHE A 181 -7.26 10.92 16.75
CA PHE A 181 -6.35 10.01 17.47
C PHE A 181 -4.87 10.32 17.21
N THR A 182 -4.56 11.19 16.26
CA THR A 182 -3.20 11.60 15.92
C THR A 182 -2.93 13.00 16.47
N ALA A 183 -1.84 13.15 17.23
CA ALA A 183 -1.37 14.46 17.62
C ALA A 183 -1.01 15.22 16.35
N SER A 184 -1.41 16.49 16.23
CA SER A 184 -0.91 17.34 15.15
C SER A 184 0.61 17.32 15.20
N ASP A 185 1.25 16.80 14.15
CA ASP A 185 2.68 16.91 13.96
C ASP A 185 3.02 18.39 13.85
N SER A 186 3.30 19.05 14.97
CA SER A 186 3.93 20.36 14.93
C SER A 186 5.35 20.12 14.43
N GLU A 187 5.71 20.73 13.29
CA GLU A 187 7.00 20.59 12.61
C GLU A 187 8.24 21.06 13.40
N GLN A 188 8.13 21.28 14.72
CA GLN A 188 9.27 21.47 15.60
C GLN A 188 9.34 20.29 16.57
N GLY A 189 10.46 19.54 16.53
CA GLY A 189 10.76 18.33 17.30
C GLY A 189 10.67 18.46 18.83
N SER A 190 9.47 18.73 19.31
CA SER A 190 9.02 18.61 20.69
C SER A 190 8.23 17.32 20.83
N ASP A 191 8.32 16.70 22.00
CA ASP A 191 7.68 15.42 22.31
C ASP A 191 6.20 15.40 21.86
N PRO A 192 5.70 14.26 21.34
CA PRO A 192 4.34 14.15 20.83
C PRO A 192 3.34 14.63 21.89
N GLN A 193 2.59 15.68 21.56
CA GLN A 193 1.62 16.26 22.48
C GLN A 193 0.50 15.23 22.72
N PRO A 194 0.25 14.81 23.97
CA PRO A 194 -0.73 13.77 24.26
C PRO A 194 -2.13 14.23 23.84
N VAL A 195 -2.80 13.42 23.03
CA VAL A 195 -4.15 13.65 22.50
C VAL A 195 -5.21 13.33 23.55
N PHE A 196 -4.90 12.35 24.40
CA PHE A 196 -5.77 11.88 25.48
C PHE A 196 -5.18 12.23 26.83
N PHE A 197 -6.03 12.48 27.81
CA PHE A 197 -5.62 12.67 29.19
C PHE A 197 -4.93 11.41 29.75
N SER A 198 -5.37 10.22 29.32
CA SER A 198 -4.72 8.94 29.64
C SER A 198 -3.26 8.82 29.17
N GLN A 199 -2.82 9.65 28.22
CA GLN A 199 -1.44 9.66 27.73
C GLN A 199 -0.53 10.60 28.56
N LEU A 200 -1.09 11.43 29.43
CA LEU A 200 -0.31 12.30 30.31
C LEU A 200 0.26 11.50 31.49
N SER A 201 1.55 11.66 31.75
CA SER A 201 2.17 11.10 32.96
C SER A 201 1.67 11.84 34.21
N LEU A 202 0.93 11.14 35.08
CA LEU A 202 0.44 11.68 36.35
C LEU A 202 1.49 11.61 37.48
N ASP A 203 2.66 11.04 37.23
CA ASP A 203 3.69 10.76 38.24
C ASP A 203 4.10 12.00 39.04
N LYS A 204 4.30 13.14 38.35
CA LYS A 204 4.65 14.42 39.01
C LYS A 204 3.53 14.93 39.92
N TYR A 205 2.28 14.74 39.50
CA TYR A 205 1.12 15.14 40.30
C TYR A 205 0.99 14.23 41.53
N LEU A 206 1.10 12.91 41.35
CA LEU A 206 1.00 11.94 42.45
C LEU A 206 2.13 12.13 43.47
N ALA A 207 3.36 12.38 43.02
CA ALA A 207 4.48 12.69 43.91
C ALA A 207 4.23 13.96 44.73
N GLN A 208 3.65 15.00 44.11
CA GLN A 208 3.29 16.23 44.82
C GLN A 208 2.16 16.02 45.82
N GLU A 209 1.15 15.21 45.50
CA GLU A 209 0.07 14.88 46.43
C GLU A 209 0.53 14.01 47.61
N GLU A 210 1.47 13.10 47.38
CA GLU A 210 2.10 12.32 48.44
C GLU A 210 2.90 13.23 49.38
N GLU A 211 3.70 14.15 48.84
CA GLU A 211 4.42 15.16 49.62
C GLU A 211 3.45 16.05 50.43
N ASN A 212 2.38 16.54 49.81
CA ASN A 212 1.36 17.36 50.46
C ASN A 212 0.68 16.60 51.61
N SER A 213 0.36 15.32 51.40
CA SER A 213 -0.26 14.46 52.41
C SER A 213 0.70 14.20 53.57
N GLY A 214 1.98 13.91 53.29
CA GLY A 214 3.02 13.75 54.31
C GLY A 214 3.27 15.04 55.12
N ALA A 215 3.24 16.19 54.46
CA ALA A 215 3.34 17.50 55.10
C ALA A 215 2.12 17.79 56.00
N LEU A 216 0.91 17.44 55.56
CA LEU A 216 -0.32 17.57 56.34
C LEU A 216 -0.31 16.67 57.58
N SER A 217 0.05 15.38 57.43
CA SER A 217 0.20 14.47 58.56
C SER A 217 1.23 14.97 59.57
N SER A 218 2.36 15.47 59.09
CA SER A 218 3.39 16.08 59.95
C SER A 218 2.88 17.33 60.67
N TYR A 219 2.10 18.17 60.00
CA TYR A 219 1.47 19.35 60.59
C TYR A 219 0.45 18.97 61.66
N ILE A 220 -0.40 17.97 61.39
CA ILE A 220 -1.39 17.45 62.35
C ILE A 220 -0.67 16.97 63.62
N ASN A 221 0.29 16.07 63.49
CA ASN A 221 1.03 15.53 64.64
C ASN A 221 1.73 16.64 65.43
N LYS A 222 2.46 17.55 64.77
CA LYS A 222 3.09 18.70 65.45
C LYS A 222 2.08 19.61 66.13
N SER A 223 0.94 19.87 65.49
CA SER A 223 -0.06 20.80 66.00
C SER A 223 -0.78 20.29 67.24
N PHE A 224 -1.10 18.99 67.29
CA PHE A 224 -1.83 18.40 68.39
C PHE A 224 -0.88 17.89 69.48
N ASP A 225 0.21 17.20 69.17
CA ASP A 225 1.14 16.66 70.18
C ASP A 225 1.84 17.77 70.97
N GLN A 226 2.26 18.85 70.30
CA GLN A 226 2.99 19.95 70.91
C GLN A 226 2.07 20.95 71.63
N SER A 227 0.80 21.05 71.20
CA SER A 227 -0.19 21.86 71.92
C SER A 227 -0.70 21.12 73.14
N VAL A 228 -1.09 19.85 73.00
CA VAL A 228 -1.61 19.03 74.11
C VAL A 228 -0.58 18.92 75.22
N SER A 229 0.71 18.72 74.90
CA SER A 229 1.80 18.74 75.91
C SER A 229 1.93 20.08 76.64
N LYS A 230 1.87 21.23 75.94
CA LYS A 230 1.91 22.56 76.58
C LYS A 230 0.73 22.87 77.49
N TRP A 231 -0.45 22.35 77.19
CA TRP A 231 -1.63 22.54 78.04
C TRP A 231 -1.66 21.55 79.20
N VAL A 232 -1.15 20.33 79.00
CA VAL A 232 -1.00 19.30 80.03
C VAL A 232 0.09 19.67 81.05
N GLU A 233 1.18 20.35 80.66
CA GLU A 233 2.20 20.82 81.62
C GLU A 233 1.73 22.00 82.50
N ASN A 234 0.73 22.77 82.06
CA ASN A 234 0.19 23.91 82.82
C ASN A 234 -0.97 23.53 83.75
N SER A 235 -1.47 22.30 83.67
CA SER A 235 -2.47 21.74 84.59
C SER A 235 -1.79 20.65 85.41
N ARG A 236 -1.62 20.88 86.71
CA ARG A 236 -1.17 19.83 87.62
C ARG A 236 -2.20 18.70 87.61
N GLU A 237 -1.82 17.61 86.94
CA GLU A 237 -1.95 16.23 87.40
C GLU A 237 -3.31 15.90 88.04
N GLY A 238 -4.36 15.76 87.22
CA GLY A 238 -5.62 15.26 87.75
C GLY A 238 -6.84 15.06 86.85
N SER A 239 -6.97 15.63 85.65
CA SER A 239 -8.30 15.54 85.00
C SER A 239 -8.36 15.90 83.50
N PHE A 240 -7.65 15.19 82.62
CA PHE A 240 -7.93 15.32 81.18
C PHE A 240 -7.86 13.98 80.44
N GLN A 241 -8.91 13.16 80.57
CA GLN A 241 -9.26 12.23 79.50
C GLN A 241 -10.11 12.96 78.48
N PHE A 242 -9.58 13.11 77.27
CA PHE A 242 -10.44 13.34 76.11
C PHE A 242 -11.38 12.14 76.01
N ALA A 243 -12.69 12.38 76.06
CA ALA A 243 -13.70 11.36 75.81
C ALA A 243 -13.48 10.74 74.42
N ASP A 244 -12.87 9.57 74.41
CA ASP A 244 -12.79 8.69 73.25
C ASP A 244 -14.22 8.26 72.90
N THR A 245 -14.71 8.71 71.75
CA THR A 245 -16.12 8.57 71.35
C THR A 245 -16.44 7.18 70.77
N SER A 246 -15.75 6.14 71.25
CA SER A 246 -15.80 4.80 70.65
C SER A 246 -16.12 3.64 71.62
N GLY A 247 -16.96 3.88 72.63
CA GLY A 247 -17.54 2.82 73.47
C GLY A 247 -19.02 3.07 73.79
N PRO A 248 -19.90 2.04 73.78
CA PRO A 248 -21.32 2.22 74.02
C PRO A 248 -21.62 2.43 75.50
N ASP A 249 -22.45 3.43 75.77
CA ASP A 249 -23.26 3.70 76.96
C ASP A 249 -23.11 2.74 78.15
N THR A 250 -22.48 3.25 79.21
CA THR A 250 -22.92 2.98 80.59
C THR A 250 -22.71 4.27 81.37
N CYS A 251 -23.78 5.06 81.43
CA CYS A 251 -23.85 6.30 82.20
C CYS A 251 -23.99 5.94 83.68
N GLU A 252 -22.86 5.72 84.37
CA GLU A 252 -22.79 5.98 85.80
C GLU A 252 -22.32 7.43 85.95
N GLU A 253 -23.22 8.30 86.42
CA GLU A 253 -22.94 9.68 86.81
C GLU A 253 -21.94 9.69 87.98
N THR A 254 -20.66 9.58 87.68
CA THR A 254 -19.62 10.03 88.60
C THR A 254 -19.66 11.55 88.60
N ASN A 255 -20.32 12.11 89.62
CA ASN A 255 -20.22 13.51 90.02
C ASN A 255 -18.76 13.86 90.40
N GLU A 256 -17.88 13.91 89.41
CA GLU A 256 -16.62 14.64 89.53
C GLU A 256 -16.95 16.13 89.39
N ILE A 257 -17.40 16.71 90.51
CA ILE A 257 -17.36 18.16 90.72
C ILE A 257 -15.88 18.54 90.50
N SER A 258 -15.61 19.28 89.43
CA SER A 258 -14.23 19.61 89.04
C SER A 258 -13.52 20.29 90.20
N GLU A 259 -12.23 20.00 90.42
CA GLU A 259 -11.45 20.57 91.53
C GLU A 259 -11.59 22.11 91.58
N GLU A 260 -11.74 22.76 90.43
CA GLU A 260 -11.95 24.20 90.31
C GLU A 260 -13.30 24.67 90.87
N THR A 261 -14.37 23.90 90.70
CA THR A 261 -15.68 24.20 91.32
C THR A 261 -15.65 24.00 92.83
N GLN A 262 -14.84 23.05 93.31
CA GLN A 262 -14.58 22.88 94.73
C GLN A 262 -13.75 24.03 95.32
N GLU A 263 -12.71 24.51 94.60
CA GLU A 263 -11.92 25.66 95.01
C GLU A 263 -12.73 26.96 95.09
N VAL A 264 -13.62 27.20 94.12
CA VAL A 264 -14.53 28.37 94.15
C VAL A 264 -15.49 28.29 95.35
N ALA A 265 -16.05 27.11 95.64
CA ALA A 265 -16.89 26.91 96.81
C ALA A 265 -16.12 27.12 98.12
N MET A 266 -14.86 26.68 98.19
CA MET A 266 -13.98 26.94 99.35
C MET A 266 -13.70 28.44 99.53
N LEU A 267 -13.42 29.17 98.45
CA LEU A 267 -13.20 30.62 98.49
C LEU A 267 -14.46 31.39 98.93
N GLN A 268 -15.64 31.00 98.42
CA GLN A 268 -16.92 31.57 98.84
C GLN A 268 -17.14 31.36 100.35
N THR A 269 -16.93 30.14 100.84
CA THR A 269 -17.09 29.79 102.27
C THR A 269 -16.13 30.58 103.14
N ALA A 270 -14.85 30.67 102.74
CA ALA A 270 -13.83 31.44 103.47
C ALA A 270 -14.16 32.94 103.54
N TYR A 271 -14.66 33.50 102.44
CA TYR A 271 -15.11 34.91 102.39
C TYR A 271 -16.29 35.15 103.32
N ILE A 272 -17.32 34.29 103.30
CA ILE A 272 -18.49 34.40 104.18
C ILE A 272 -18.06 34.37 105.65
N CYS A 273 -17.22 33.41 106.05
CA CYS A 273 -16.73 33.30 107.42
C CYS A 273 -15.91 34.55 107.84
N ALA A 274 -14.99 35.01 106.98
CA ALA A 274 -14.16 36.17 107.29
C ALA A 274 -14.98 37.47 107.41
N GLN A 275 -15.96 37.67 106.53
CA GLN A 275 -16.83 38.85 106.56
C GLN A 275 -17.80 38.80 107.74
N HIS A 276 -18.35 37.63 108.07
CA HIS A 276 -19.20 37.46 109.26
C HIS A 276 -18.44 37.84 110.54
N GLN A 277 -17.22 37.32 110.70
CA GLN A 277 -16.35 37.67 111.83
C GLN A 277 -16.01 39.16 111.86
N LEU A 278 -15.69 39.76 110.70
CA LEU A 278 -15.37 41.19 110.61
C LEU A 278 -16.56 42.06 111.05
N ILE A 279 -17.76 41.76 110.58
CA ILE A 279 -18.98 42.50 110.94
C ILE A 279 -19.27 42.35 112.44
N HIS A 280 -19.10 41.15 113.00
CA HIS A 280 -19.26 40.92 114.42
C HIS A 280 -18.27 41.76 115.25
N MET A 281 -16.98 41.75 114.88
CA MET A 281 -15.94 42.54 115.56
C MET A 281 -16.21 44.04 115.47
N GLN A 282 -16.65 44.55 114.32
CA GLN A 282 -17.03 45.96 114.15
C GLN A 282 -18.25 46.34 114.99
N ALA A 283 -19.24 45.46 115.10
CA ALA A 283 -20.40 45.68 115.95
C ALA A 283 -20.02 45.71 117.44
N GLU A 284 -19.10 44.82 117.87
CA GLU A 284 -18.55 44.84 119.23
C GLU A 284 -17.75 46.12 119.51
N GLU A 285 -16.92 46.56 118.56
CA GLU A 285 -16.16 47.81 118.68
C GLU A 285 -17.09 49.02 118.81
N GLU A 286 -18.11 49.14 117.96
CA GLU A 286 -19.10 50.23 118.04
C GLU A 286 -19.96 50.15 119.31
N SER A 287 -20.23 48.94 119.81
CA SER A 287 -20.91 48.73 121.09
C SER A 287 -20.05 49.25 122.25
N LEU A 288 -18.75 48.90 122.28
CA LEU A 288 -17.81 49.41 123.28
C LEU A 288 -17.65 50.93 123.18
N ASN A 289 -17.52 51.48 121.97
CA ASN A 289 -17.46 52.92 121.75
C ASN A 289 -18.72 53.64 122.24
N SER A 290 -19.89 53.05 121.99
CA SER A 290 -21.17 53.57 122.48
C SER A 290 -21.29 53.47 124.01
N ALA A 291 -20.79 52.39 124.61
CA ALA A 291 -20.72 52.23 126.06
C ALA A 291 -19.78 53.26 126.69
N ILE A 292 -18.63 53.53 126.08
CA ILE A 292 -17.70 54.59 126.49
C ILE A 292 -18.39 55.96 126.41
N LYS A 293 -19.01 56.31 125.27
CA LYS A 293 -19.76 57.57 125.11
C LYS A 293 -20.90 57.70 126.14
N CYS A 294 -21.61 56.62 126.42
CA CYS A 294 -22.66 56.58 127.43
C CYS A 294 -22.06 56.85 128.83
N ALA A 295 -20.99 56.16 129.20
CA ALA A 295 -20.29 56.38 130.48
C ALA A 295 -19.74 57.81 130.60
N GLU A 296 -19.17 58.37 129.54
CA GLU A 296 -18.74 59.78 129.47
C GLU A 296 -19.92 60.74 129.70
N SER A 297 -21.07 60.49 129.06
CA SER A 297 -22.28 61.30 129.25
C SER A 297 -22.85 61.20 130.66
N MET A 298 -22.77 60.02 131.29
CA MET A 298 -23.15 59.79 132.69
C MET A 298 -22.21 60.50 133.67
N LEU A 299 -20.90 60.50 133.40
CA LEU A 299 -19.92 61.28 134.17
C LEU A 299 -20.15 62.79 134.02
N GLN A 300 -20.50 63.26 132.83
CA GLN A 300 -20.86 64.65 132.59
C GLN A 300 -22.16 65.05 133.32
N SER A 301 -23.18 64.19 133.34
CA SER A 301 -24.43 64.46 134.06
C SER A 301 -24.26 64.44 135.59
N LEU A 302 -23.38 63.60 136.14
CA LEU A 302 -23.00 63.62 137.56
C LEU A 302 -22.28 64.90 137.99
N ASN A 303 -21.51 65.51 137.09
CA ASN A 303 -20.87 66.82 137.33
C ASN A 303 -21.87 67.99 137.28
N SER A 304 -23.04 67.80 136.66
CA SER A 304 -24.14 68.76 136.72
C SER A 304 -24.93 68.54 138.02
N LYS A 305 -25.12 69.59 138.84
CA LYS A 305 -25.70 69.51 140.20
C LYS A 305 -27.23 69.24 140.23
N ASP A 306 -27.77 68.49 139.27
CA ASP A 306 -29.21 68.22 139.16
C ASP A 306 -29.52 66.71 139.35
N ILE A 307 -29.25 66.21 140.55
CA ILE A 307 -29.56 64.82 140.98
C ILE A 307 -30.94 64.79 141.69
N GLY A 308 -31.88 65.64 141.27
CA GLY A 308 -33.04 66.05 142.07
C GLY A 308 -34.42 65.66 141.54
N LYS A 309 -34.55 64.80 140.53
CA LYS A 309 -35.88 64.39 140.02
C LYS A 309 -36.03 62.88 139.99
N GLN A 310 -36.65 62.36 141.04
CA GLN A 310 -37.09 60.98 141.18
C GLN A 310 -38.39 60.80 140.37
N GLU A 311 -38.27 60.86 139.04
CA GLU A 311 -39.30 60.34 138.14
C GLU A 311 -39.33 58.82 138.24
N ASN A 312 -40.49 58.22 137.98
CA ASN A 312 -40.85 56.84 138.32
C ASN A 312 -39.85 55.79 137.76
N LEU A 313 -38.78 55.54 138.51
CA LEU A 313 -37.62 54.73 138.10
C LEU A 313 -38.05 53.32 137.66
N ALA A 314 -39.08 52.76 138.29
CA ALA A 314 -39.61 51.45 137.94
C ALA A 314 -40.21 51.40 136.52
N ALA A 315 -40.95 52.43 136.10
CA ALA A 315 -41.55 52.49 134.77
C ALA A 315 -40.48 52.70 133.68
N LYS A 316 -39.44 53.48 133.98
CA LYS A 316 -38.32 53.73 133.05
C LYS A 316 -37.40 52.51 132.92
N ILE A 317 -37.15 51.78 134.02
CA ILE A 317 -36.44 50.50 133.99
C ILE A 317 -37.22 49.47 133.18
N HIS A 318 -38.55 49.42 133.33
CA HIS A 318 -39.37 48.51 132.54
C HIS A 318 -39.32 48.84 131.03
N SER A 319 -39.50 50.11 130.65
CA SER A 319 -39.38 50.57 129.25
C SER A 319 -38.00 50.27 128.65
N LEU A 320 -36.91 50.52 129.40
CA LEU A 320 -35.55 50.22 128.94
C LEU A 320 -35.30 48.71 128.82
N ASN A 321 -35.84 47.89 129.73
CA ASN A 321 -35.74 46.43 129.60
C ASN A 321 -36.54 45.89 128.41
N ASP A 322 -37.69 46.50 128.11
CA ASP A 322 -38.48 46.16 126.93
C ASP A 322 -37.71 46.57 125.65
N GLU A 323 -37.13 47.77 125.61
CA GLU A 323 -36.26 48.24 124.51
C GLU A 323 -34.98 47.40 124.33
N ILE A 324 -34.37 46.93 125.43
CA ILE A 324 -33.23 45.99 125.40
C ILE A 324 -33.69 44.64 124.84
N SER A 325 -34.88 44.18 125.21
CA SER A 325 -35.42 42.90 124.74
C SER A 325 -35.73 42.95 123.25
N THR A 326 -36.39 44.02 122.78
CA THR A 326 -36.64 44.23 121.34
C THR A 326 -35.35 44.40 120.56
N SER A 327 -34.38 45.17 121.06
CA SER A 327 -33.07 45.32 120.42
C SER A 327 -32.32 43.99 120.34
N LYS A 328 -32.42 43.15 121.37
CA LYS A 328 -31.80 41.82 121.38
C LYS A 328 -32.47 40.88 120.38
N GLU A 329 -33.80 40.92 120.27
CA GLU A 329 -34.55 40.19 119.26
C GLU A 329 -34.18 40.63 117.84
N ASP A 330 -34.10 41.94 117.60
CA ASP A 330 -33.66 42.51 116.32
C ASP A 330 -32.22 42.11 115.97
N ILE A 331 -31.29 42.11 116.94
CA ILE A 331 -29.91 41.61 116.73
C ILE A 331 -29.92 40.13 116.34
N THR A 332 -30.74 39.31 117.00
CA THR A 332 -30.84 37.89 116.64
C THR A 332 -31.46 37.68 115.26
N ARG A 333 -32.46 38.50 114.88
CA ARG A 333 -33.07 38.46 113.54
C ARG A 333 -32.06 38.85 112.48
N ILE A 334 -31.36 39.98 112.66
CA ILE A 334 -30.37 40.47 111.70
C ILE A 334 -29.23 39.45 111.53
N ASN A 335 -28.69 38.90 112.62
CA ASN A 335 -27.58 37.97 112.55
C ASN A 335 -27.95 36.60 111.94
N ASN A 336 -29.15 36.09 112.22
CA ASN A 336 -29.54 34.74 111.79
C ASN A 336 -30.29 34.72 110.46
N GLU A 337 -31.09 35.74 110.14
CA GLU A 337 -32.00 35.73 108.99
C GLU A 337 -31.55 36.66 107.86
N GLU A 338 -30.99 37.84 108.16
CA GLU A 338 -30.70 38.86 107.14
C GLU A 338 -29.22 38.86 106.70
N LEU A 339 -28.28 38.67 107.62
CA LEU A 339 -26.85 38.80 107.36
C LEU A 339 -26.29 37.69 106.47
N MET A 340 -26.61 36.42 106.77
CA MET A 340 -26.12 35.27 106.04
C MET A 340 -26.49 35.27 104.55
N PRO A 341 -27.76 35.47 104.13
CA PRO A 341 -28.11 35.47 102.70
C PRO A 341 -27.46 36.65 101.94
N LEU A 342 -27.26 37.80 102.57
CA LEU A 342 -26.54 38.93 101.97
C LEU A 342 -25.04 38.63 101.79
N LEU A 343 -24.43 37.89 102.72
CA LEU A 343 -23.05 37.43 102.60
C LEU A 343 -22.91 36.36 101.51
N GLU A 344 -23.87 35.44 101.39
CA GLU A 344 -23.93 34.45 100.32
C GLU A 344 -24.06 35.11 98.94
N GLU A 345 -24.96 36.10 98.78
CA GLU A 345 -25.10 36.86 97.53
C GLU A 345 -23.80 37.58 97.17
N LYS A 346 -23.14 38.22 98.16
CA LYS A 346 -21.85 38.87 97.92
C LYS A 346 -20.73 37.89 97.60
N ALA A 347 -20.72 36.70 98.20
CA ALA A 347 -19.74 35.66 97.90
C ALA A 347 -19.92 35.13 96.47
N LEU A 348 -21.18 34.94 96.04
CA LEU A 348 -21.50 34.60 94.66
C LEU A 348 -21.00 35.67 93.69
N LEU A 349 -21.31 36.95 93.94
CA LEU A 349 -20.83 38.07 93.12
C LEU A 349 -19.30 38.13 93.02
N LEU A 350 -18.58 37.82 94.10
CA LEU A 350 -17.11 37.76 94.11
C LEU A 350 -16.57 36.64 93.20
N SER A 351 -17.31 35.53 93.06
CA SER A 351 -16.93 34.40 92.21
C SER A 351 -17.26 34.57 90.72
N VAL A 352 -18.16 35.50 90.36
CA VAL A 352 -18.56 35.75 88.96
C VAL A 352 -17.38 36.07 88.04
N PRO A 353 -16.41 36.95 88.39
CA PRO A 353 -15.24 37.21 87.54
C PRO A 353 -14.35 35.99 87.32
N VAL A 354 -14.22 35.11 88.34
CA VAL A 354 -13.42 33.88 88.25
C VAL A 354 -14.09 32.89 87.30
N ALA A 355 -15.39 32.67 87.45
CA ALA A 355 -16.18 31.84 86.54
C ALA A 355 -16.15 32.37 85.10
N LYS A 356 -16.25 33.70 84.93
CA LYS A 356 -16.14 34.34 83.61
C LYS A 356 -14.77 34.11 82.98
N CYS A 357 -13.68 34.31 83.73
CA CYS A 357 -12.32 34.08 83.25
C CYS A 357 -12.11 32.62 82.82
N TYR A 358 -12.64 31.66 83.60
CA TYR A 358 -12.60 30.24 83.27
C TYR A 358 -13.34 29.92 81.97
N LEU A 359 -14.56 30.43 81.80
CA LEU A 359 -15.33 30.26 80.56
C LEU A 359 -14.64 30.91 79.37
N GLU A 360 -14.09 32.12 79.52
CA GLU A 360 -13.30 32.79 78.47
C GLU A 360 -12.07 31.95 78.08
N HIS A 361 -11.40 31.32 79.05
CA HIS A 361 -10.28 30.43 78.78
C HIS A 361 -10.71 29.17 78.01
N GLN A 362 -11.83 28.55 78.39
CA GLN A 362 -12.38 27.41 77.66
C GLN A 362 -12.79 27.77 76.24
N ILE A 363 -13.45 28.92 76.05
CA ILE A 363 -13.82 29.44 74.73
C ILE A 363 -12.57 29.66 73.88
N ALA A 364 -11.53 30.32 74.42
CA ALA A 364 -10.28 30.54 73.70
C ALA A 364 -9.59 29.22 73.27
N ARG A 365 -9.62 28.19 74.12
CA ARG A 365 -9.12 26.85 73.78
C ARG A 365 -9.93 26.21 72.64
N GLN A 366 -11.25 26.32 72.67
CA GLN A 366 -12.12 25.80 71.62
C GLN A 366 -11.93 26.55 70.29
N GLU A 367 -11.87 27.89 70.31
CA GLU A 367 -11.61 28.72 69.13
C GLU A 367 -10.27 28.38 68.48
N TYR A 368 -9.23 28.13 69.29
CA TYR A 368 -7.94 27.69 68.79
C TYR A 368 -8.01 26.32 68.10
N CYS A 369 -8.69 25.34 68.71
CA CYS A 369 -8.91 24.02 68.10
C CYS A 369 -9.70 24.14 66.79
N ALA A 370 -10.80 24.91 66.79
CA ALA A 370 -11.62 25.15 65.60
C ALA A 370 -10.80 25.81 64.47
N SER A 371 -9.96 26.80 64.79
CA SER A 371 -9.08 27.46 63.82
C SER A 371 -8.06 26.50 63.19
N ARG A 372 -7.51 25.55 63.99
CA ARG A 372 -6.60 24.52 63.47
C ARG A 372 -7.31 23.49 62.61
N GLN A 373 -8.48 23.01 63.06
CA GLN A 373 -9.32 22.08 62.30
C GLN A 373 -9.76 22.67 60.96
N GLU A 374 -10.16 23.94 60.93
CA GLU A 374 -10.54 24.65 59.71
C GLU A 374 -9.39 24.70 58.70
N LYS A 375 -8.14 24.92 59.15
CA LYS A 375 -6.97 24.86 58.25
C LYS A 375 -6.78 23.46 57.66
N ILE A 376 -6.88 22.42 58.47
CA ILE A 376 -6.77 21.02 58.02
C ILE A 376 -7.87 20.70 57.02
N PHE A 377 -9.11 21.08 57.34
CA PHE A 377 -10.28 20.87 56.48
C PHE A 377 -10.12 21.54 55.12
N ARG A 378 -9.61 22.79 55.07
CA ARG A 378 -9.31 23.47 53.80
C ARG A 378 -8.28 22.73 52.96
N HIS A 379 -7.22 22.19 53.57
CA HIS A 379 -6.25 21.37 52.84
C HIS A 379 -6.89 20.08 52.30
N LEU A 380 -7.68 19.39 53.11
CA LEU A 380 -8.38 18.16 52.69
C LEU A 380 -9.40 18.42 51.55
N ILE A 381 -10.16 19.52 51.61
CA ILE A 381 -11.06 19.91 50.52
C ILE A 381 -10.26 20.14 49.24
N ARG A 382 -9.13 20.86 49.32
CA ARG A 382 -8.30 21.13 48.15
C ARG A 382 -7.76 19.85 47.53
N GLN A 383 -7.28 18.92 48.35
CA GLN A 383 -6.82 17.61 47.86
C GLN A 383 -7.98 16.85 47.19
N LYS A 384 -9.13 16.74 47.87
CA LYS A 384 -10.33 16.10 47.33
C LYS A 384 -10.76 16.71 45.99
N ALA A 385 -10.85 18.03 45.90
CA ALA A 385 -11.22 18.73 44.67
C ALA A 385 -10.24 18.44 43.52
N SER A 386 -8.93 18.33 43.82
CA SER A 386 -7.92 18.01 42.81
C SER A 386 -8.07 16.57 42.28
N TYR A 387 -8.36 15.59 43.15
CA TYR A 387 -8.65 14.22 42.73
C TYR A 387 -9.95 14.11 41.93
N GLU A 388 -11.01 14.79 42.37
CA GLU A 388 -12.29 14.84 41.64
C GLU A 388 -12.14 15.46 40.25
N LEU A 389 -11.26 16.44 40.07
CA LEU A 389 -10.96 17.03 38.77
C LEU A 389 -10.31 16.01 37.82
N ILE A 390 -9.34 15.21 38.31
CA ILE A 390 -8.71 14.14 37.53
C ILE A 390 -9.73 13.06 37.19
N GLN A 391 -10.54 12.65 38.16
CA GLN A 391 -11.61 11.69 37.93
C GLN A 391 -12.58 12.19 36.86
N LEU A 392 -13.01 13.45 36.94
CA LEU A 392 -13.88 14.05 35.94
C LEU A 392 -13.24 14.08 34.55
N ALA A 393 -11.95 14.40 34.45
CA ALA A 393 -11.22 14.37 33.19
C ALA A 393 -11.22 12.95 32.57
N CYS A 394 -10.95 11.92 33.37
CA CYS A 394 -11.03 10.52 32.95
C CYS A 394 -12.44 10.13 32.51
N GLU A 395 -13.47 10.50 33.28
CA GLU A 395 -14.88 10.21 32.94
C GLU A 395 -15.32 10.90 31.65
N MET A 396 -14.89 12.15 31.44
CA MET A 396 -15.16 12.89 30.21
C MET A 396 -14.48 12.25 29.00
N GLU A 397 -13.21 11.85 29.13
CA GLU A 397 -12.50 11.11 28.08
C GLU A 397 -13.22 9.79 27.77
N PHE A 398 -13.61 9.03 28.79
CA PHE A 398 -14.34 7.78 28.61
C PHE A 398 -15.67 7.98 27.87
N ARG A 399 -16.44 9.02 28.24
CA ARG A 399 -17.70 9.35 27.54
C ARG A 399 -17.45 9.68 26.07
N LYS A 400 -16.42 10.48 25.77
CA LYS A 400 -16.04 10.79 24.38
C LYS A 400 -15.64 9.54 23.63
N ASN A 401 -14.80 8.68 24.21
CA ASN A 401 -14.39 7.42 23.59
C ASN A 401 -15.59 6.50 23.31
N LYS A 402 -16.56 6.44 24.22
CA LYS A 402 -17.81 5.68 24.01
C LYS A 402 -18.65 6.26 22.87
N GLU A 403 -18.76 7.58 22.77
CA GLU A 403 -19.44 8.24 21.66
C GLU A 403 -18.75 7.93 20.32
N ILE A 404 -17.43 8.05 20.28
CA ILE A 404 -16.60 7.70 19.11
C ILE A 404 -16.81 6.23 18.72
N SER A 405 -16.79 5.30 19.69
CA SER A 405 -17.06 3.88 19.43
C SER A 405 -18.44 3.66 18.82
N CYS A 406 -19.48 4.31 19.33
CA CYS A 406 -20.83 4.20 18.79
C CYS A 406 -20.94 4.75 17.36
N GLN A 407 -20.25 5.86 17.07
CA GLN A 407 -20.20 6.42 15.72
C GLN A 407 -19.43 5.50 14.76
N LEU A 408 -18.34 4.87 15.22
CA LEU A 408 -17.57 3.89 14.44
C LEU A 408 -18.41 2.64 14.14
N GLU A 409 -19.12 2.10 15.12
CA GLU A 409 -20.02 0.96 14.94
C GLU A 409 -21.10 1.25 13.89
N LYS A 410 -21.73 2.43 13.92
CA LYS A 410 -22.70 2.85 12.90
C LYS A 410 -22.10 2.92 11.51
N LEU A 411 -20.87 3.43 11.40
CA LEU A 411 -20.16 3.53 10.14
C LEU A 411 -19.79 2.14 9.59
N VAL A 412 -19.32 1.23 10.46
CA VAL A 412 -19.07 -0.18 10.09
C VAL A 412 -20.35 -0.86 9.62
N GLU A 413 -21.48 -0.65 10.30
CA GLU A 413 -22.76 -1.24 9.89
C GLU A 413 -23.24 -0.69 8.54
N SER A 414 -23.12 0.62 8.31
CA SER A 414 -23.46 1.24 7.02
C SER A 414 -22.61 0.71 5.87
N LEU A 415 -21.33 0.42 6.12
CA LEU A 415 -20.43 -0.17 5.14
C LEU A 415 -20.80 -1.62 4.83
N LYS A 416 -21.15 -2.41 5.86
CA LYS A 416 -21.60 -3.79 5.65
C LYS A 416 -22.86 -3.83 4.79
N GLN A 417 -23.84 -3.00 5.12
CA GLN A 417 -25.08 -2.90 4.34
C GLN A 417 -24.79 -2.57 2.86
N ARG A 418 -23.95 -1.57 2.59
CA ARG A 418 -23.59 -1.20 1.21
C ARG A 418 -22.77 -2.27 0.49
N SER A 419 -21.88 -2.94 1.20
CA SER A 419 -21.13 -4.08 0.66
C SER A 419 -22.08 -5.22 0.28
N ASP A 420 -23.09 -5.50 1.10
CA ASP A 420 -24.10 -6.52 0.82
C ASP A 420 -24.98 -6.13 -0.38
N GLU A 421 -25.40 -4.86 -0.47
CA GLU A 421 -26.13 -4.31 -1.63
C GLU A 421 -25.31 -4.42 -2.93
N LEU A 422 -24.03 -4.06 -2.89
CA LEU A 422 -23.12 -4.21 -4.03
C LEU A 422 -22.95 -5.69 -4.41
N GLN A 423 -22.79 -6.57 -3.43
CA GLN A 423 -22.66 -8.01 -3.68
C GLN A 423 -23.93 -8.59 -4.33
N GLN A 424 -25.11 -8.16 -3.88
CA GLN A 424 -26.39 -8.53 -4.50
C GLN A 424 -26.47 -8.04 -5.94
N SER A 425 -26.14 -6.77 -6.19
CA SER A 425 -26.15 -6.19 -7.54
C SER A 425 -25.18 -6.93 -8.48
N LEU A 426 -23.96 -7.24 -8.02
CA LEU A 426 -22.99 -8.04 -8.78
C LEU A 426 -23.50 -9.45 -9.07
N GLN A 427 -24.22 -10.06 -8.13
CA GLN A 427 -24.83 -11.37 -8.33
C GLN A 427 -25.95 -11.32 -9.38
N GLU A 428 -26.81 -10.30 -9.36
CA GLU A 428 -27.84 -10.07 -10.39
C GLU A 428 -27.23 -9.89 -11.78
N ILE A 429 -26.17 -9.09 -11.90
CA ILE A 429 -25.43 -8.91 -13.16
C ILE A 429 -24.83 -10.24 -13.61
N THR A 430 -24.24 -11.01 -12.70
CA THR A 430 -23.63 -12.31 -13.02
C THR A 430 -24.68 -13.31 -13.52
N GLU A 431 -25.87 -13.36 -12.92
CA GLU A 431 -26.97 -14.19 -13.39
C GLU A 431 -27.49 -13.73 -14.76
N GLN A 432 -27.60 -12.41 -15.00
CA GLN A 432 -27.94 -11.89 -16.33
C GLN A 432 -26.91 -12.28 -17.40
N ILE A 433 -25.61 -12.25 -17.07
CA ILE A 433 -24.53 -12.69 -17.96
C ILE A 433 -24.64 -14.21 -18.25
N LYS A 434 -24.99 -15.03 -17.25
CA LYS A 434 -25.23 -16.47 -17.47
C LYS A 434 -26.45 -16.74 -18.37
N HIS A 435 -27.52 -15.95 -18.24
CA HIS A 435 -28.69 -16.04 -19.10
C HIS A 435 -28.43 -15.60 -20.54
N ALA A 436 -27.48 -14.68 -20.76
CA ALA A 436 -26.94 -14.38 -22.07
C ALA A 436 -26.04 -15.55 -22.52
N GLN A 437 -26.61 -16.55 -23.19
CA GLN A 437 -25.84 -17.72 -23.65
C GLN A 437 -24.53 -17.29 -24.33
N PRO A 438 -23.37 -17.78 -23.87
CA PRO A 438 -22.11 -17.49 -24.52
C PRO A 438 -22.22 -18.03 -25.94
N ARG A 439 -22.22 -17.12 -26.93
CA ARG A 439 -22.16 -17.51 -28.33
C ARG A 439 -20.88 -18.31 -28.51
N ASN A 440 -21.03 -19.62 -28.68
CA ASN A 440 -19.90 -20.52 -28.86
C ASN A 440 -19.18 -20.28 -30.20
N THR A 441 -19.83 -19.50 -31.09
CA THR A 441 -19.31 -19.02 -32.36
C THR A 441 -18.48 -17.75 -32.22
N ILE A 442 -17.28 -17.78 -32.79
CA ILE A 442 -16.39 -16.62 -32.90
C ILE A 442 -17.06 -15.60 -33.83
N SER A 443 -17.32 -14.40 -33.31
CA SER A 443 -17.89 -13.33 -34.13
C SER A 443 -16.86 -12.84 -35.14
N SER A 444 -17.29 -12.50 -36.35
CA SER A 444 -16.43 -11.88 -37.37
C SER A 444 -15.87 -10.51 -36.96
N LYS A 445 -16.37 -9.93 -35.86
CA LYS A 445 -15.83 -8.70 -35.26
C LYS A 445 -14.65 -8.95 -34.32
N ASP A 446 -14.50 -10.16 -33.80
CA ASP A 446 -13.35 -10.54 -32.98
C ASP A 446 -12.19 -10.93 -33.91
N GLY A 447 -11.49 -9.90 -34.39
CA GLY A 447 -10.38 -10.06 -35.33
C GLY A 447 -9.21 -10.85 -34.76
N PHE A 448 -9.03 -10.87 -33.43
CA PHE A 448 -7.96 -11.62 -32.79
C PHE A 448 -8.26 -13.12 -32.81
N SER A 449 -9.41 -13.52 -32.25
CA SER A 449 -9.79 -14.94 -32.18
C SER A 449 -9.97 -15.54 -33.58
N PHE A 450 -10.49 -14.77 -34.53
CA PHE A 450 -10.64 -15.21 -35.92
C PHE A 450 -9.29 -15.45 -36.62
N ARG A 451 -8.30 -14.58 -36.38
CA ARG A 451 -6.96 -14.69 -36.97
C ARG A 451 -6.13 -15.79 -36.31
N LEU A 452 -6.26 -15.97 -34.99
CA LEU A 452 -5.65 -17.08 -34.27
C LEU A 452 -6.20 -18.42 -34.78
N TYR A 453 -7.51 -18.49 -35.03
CA TYR A 453 -8.12 -19.67 -35.66
C TYR A 453 -7.52 -19.94 -37.04
N GLN A 454 -7.37 -18.92 -37.90
CA GLN A 454 -6.76 -19.09 -39.24
C GLN A 454 -5.30 -19.54 -39.19
N LEU A 455 -4.52 -19.01 -38.24
CA LEU A 455 -3.12 -19.40 -38.03
C LEU A 455 -3.01 -20.88 -37.62
N LEU A 456 -3.93 -21.35 -36.78
CA LEU A 456 -3.95 -22.73 -36.29
C LEU A 456 -4.55 -23.72 -37.31
N GLU A 457 -5.47 -23.27 -38.17
CA GLU A 457 -6.13 -24.08 -39.21
C GLU A 457 -5.17 -24.49 -40.34
N GLY A 458 -4.14 -23.68 -40.61
CA GLY A 458 -3.15 -23.93 -41.65
C GLY A 458 -3.79 -24.00 -43.05
N GLU A 459 -3.13 -24.66 -43.99
CA GLU A 459 -3.66 -24.85 -45.37
C GLU A 459 -4.75 -25.92 -45.48
N ASN A 460 -5.13 -26.56 -44.37
CA ASN A 460 -6.13 -27.62 -44.38
C ASN A 460 -7.54 -27.02 -44.47
N LYS A 461 -8.09 -27.07 -45.69
CA LYS A 461 -9.41 -26.54 -46.09
C LYS A 461 -10.60 -27.36 -45.57
N ASN A 462 -10.64 -27.71 -44.29
CA ASN A 462 -11.87 -28.22 -43.70
C ASN A 462 -12.76 -27.04 -43.36
N GLN A 463 -13.59 -26.63 -44.33
CA GLN A 463 -14.51 -25.50 -44.20
C GLN A 463 -15.62 -25.81 -43.19
N GLU A 464 -15.33 -25.69 -41.89
CA GLU A 464 -16.40 -25.52 -40.91
C GLU A 464 -17.07 -24.16 -41.16
N LEU A 465 -18.37 -24.20 -41.46
CA LEU A 465 -19.19 -23.00 -41.77
C LEU A 465 -19.19 -21.96 -40.63
N PHE A 466 -18.85 -22.39 -39.40
CA PHE A 466 -18.83 -21.57 -38.20
C PHE A 466 -17.62 -21.89 -37.34
N LYS A 467 -16.73 -20.90 -37.16
CA LYS A 467 -15.59 -21.01 -36.24
C LYS A 467 -16.09 -20.91 -34.80
N THR A 468 -15.66 -21.83 -33.95
CA THR A 468 -16.08 -21.88 -32.54
C THR A 468 -14.92 -21.73 -31.59
N TYR A 469 -15.15 -21.17 -30.40
CA TYR A 469 -14.12 -21.08 -29.36
C TYR A 469 -13.67 -22.47 -28.89
N LYS A 470 -14.58 -23.45 -28.88
CA LYS A 470 -14.26 -24.84 -28.59
C LYS A 470 -13.33 -25.48 -29.65
N GLY A 471 -13.56 -25.18 -30.94
CA GLY A 471 -12.66 -25.63 -32.01
C GLY A 471 -11.27 -25.00 -31.91
N LEU A 472 -11.20 -23.72 -31.51
CA LEU A 472 -9.94 -23.02 -31.26
C LEU A 472 -9.15 -23.69 -30.12
N GLU A 473 -9.82 -24.03 -29.03
CA GLU A 473 -9.24 -24.74 -27.90
C GLU A 473 -8.69 -26.11 -28.31
N GLN A 474 -9.46 -26.88 -29.08
CA GLN A 474 -9.03 -28.18 -29.60
C GLN A 474 -7.79 -28.06 -30.49
N MET A 475 -7.72 -27.03 -31.36
CA MET A 475 -6.54 -26.80 -32.20
C MET A 475 -5.33 -26.31 -31.41
N ALA A 476 -5.53 -25.49 -30.37
CA ALA A 476 -4.47 -25.10 -29.46
C ALA A 476 -3.93 -26.30 -28.66
N GLN A 477 -4.82 -27.21 -28.20
CA GLN A 477 -4.43 -28.46 -27.55
C GLN A 477 -3.66 -29.37 -28.50
N LYS A 478 -4.09 -29.47 -29.76
CA LYS A 478 -3.36 -30.20 -30.80
C LYS A 478 -1.98 -29.60 -31.05
N LEU A 479 -1.86 -28.28 -31.20
CA LEU A 479 -0.57 -27.61 -31.36
C LEU A 479 0.36 -27.87 -30.17
N LYS A 480 -0.17 -27.83 -28.94
CA LYS A 480 0.62 -28.14 -27.75
C LYS A 480 1.16 -29.57 -27.80
N GLN A 481 0.34 -30.53 -28.26
CA GLN A 481 0.75 -31.91 -28.41
C GLN A 481 1.78 -32.07 -29.55
N ASP A 482 1.60 -31.39 -30.67
CA ASP A 482 2.54 -31.36 -31.79
C ASP A 482 3.89 -30.75 -31.36
N CYS A 483 3.90 -29.67 -30.58
CA CYS A 483 5.12 -29.10 -30.02
C CYS A 483 5.81 -30.05 -29.03
N ALA A 484 5.06 -30.73 -28.16
CA ALA A 484 5.62 -31.70 -27.23
C ALA A 484 6.29 -32.87 -27.99
N THR A 485 5.60 -33.44 -28.98
CA THR A 485 6.15 -34.52 -29.80
C THR A 485 7.38 -34.08 -30.61
N ALA A 486 7.40 -32.87 -31.15
CA ALA A 486 8.58 -32.32 -31.83
C ALA A 486 9.75 -32.11 -30.87
N GLN A 487 9.48 -31.67 -29.64
CA GLN A 487 10.50 -31.50 -28.60
C GLN A 487 11.07 -32.86 -28.15
N ASP A 488 10.22 -33.88 -28.01
CA ASP A 488 10.64 -35.25 -27.69
C ASP A 488 11.49 -35.84 -28.83
N GLN A 489 11.09 -35.64 -30.09
CA GLN A 489 11.88 -36.05 -31.26
C GLN A 489 13.23 -35.34 -31.31
N LEU A 490 13.26 -34.03 -31.02
CA LEU A 490 14.50 -33.26 -30.97
C LEU A 490 15.41 -33.74 -29.83
N ALA A 491 14.85 -34.03 -28.66
CA ALA A 491 15.59 -34.57 -27.53
C ALA A 491 16.16 -35.96 -27.84
N ALA A 492 15.36 -36.84 -28.46
CA ALA A 492 15.82 -38.15 -28.92
C ALA A 492 16.95 -38.02 -29.96
N SER A 493 16.79 -37.15 -30.96
CA SER A 493 17.82 -36.91 -31.98
C SER A 493 19.09 -36.30 -31.37
N SER A 494 18.97 -35.36 -30.44
CA SER A 494 20.10 -34.79 -29.70
C SER A 494 20.83 -35.85 -28.88
N GLN A 495 20.09 -36.74 -28.22
CA GLN A 495 20.66 -37.87 -27.48
C GLN A 495 21.40 -38.83 -28.42
N GLU A 496 20.81 -39.20 -29.56
CA GLU A 496 21.48 -40.01 -30.58
C GLU A 496 22.75 -39.35 -31.11
N GLN A 497 22.71 -38.04 -31.38
CA GLN A 497 23.89 -37.28 -31.79
C GLN A 497 24.96 -37.25 -30.69
N SER A 498 24.59 -37.09 -29.43
CA SER A 498 25.52 -37.14 -28.30
C SER A 498 26.15 -38.53 -28.12
N LEU A 499 25.39 -39.60 -28.37
CA LEU A 499 25.89 -40.97 -28.35
C LEU A 499 26.86 -41.22 -29.52
N LEU A 500 26.55 -40.71 -30.71
CA LEU A 500 27.44 -40.76 -31.86
C LEU A 500 28.74 -39.96 -31.63
N LEU A 501 28.64 -38.77 -31.04
CA LEU A 501 29.79 -37.93 -30.72
C LEU A 501 30.66 -38.55 -29.64
N SER A 502 30.07 -39.06 -28.55
CA SER A 502 30.83 -39.75 -27.50
C SER A 502 31.47 -41.04 -28.00
N LYS A 503 30.80 -41.77 -28.92
CA LYS A 503 31.41 -42.90 -29.61
C LYS A 503 32.58 -42.47 -30.48
N LEU A 504 32.42 -41.40 -31.28
CA LEU A 504 33.50 -40.87 -32.10
C LEU A 504 34.67 -40.36 -31.24
N GLU A 505 34.39 -39.70 -30.13
CA GLU A 505 35.40 -39.23 -29.18
C GLU A 505 36.12 -40.41 -28.52
N SER A 506 35.40 -41.46 -28.14
CA SER A 506 36.00 -42.72 -27.68
C SER A 506 36.85 -43.37 -28.76
N ASP A 507 36.38 -43.42 -30.02
CA ASP A 507 37.11 -43.99 -31.15
C ASP A 507 38.38 -43.18 -31.46
N VAL A 508 38.33 -41.85 -31.29
CA VAL A 508 39.50 -40.96 -31.41
C VAL A 508 40.44 -41.15 -30.23
N HIS A 509 39.92 -41.33 -29.02
CA HIS A 509 40.72 -41.63 -27.84
C HIS A 509 41.40 -42.98 -27.95
N THR A 510 40.73 -44.04 -28.42
CA THR A 510 41.36 -45.35 -28.67
C THR A 510 42.43 -45.25 -29.75
N LEU A 511 42.17 -44.55 -30.86
CA LEU A 511 43.19 -44.27 -31.88
C LEU A 511 44.36 -43.47 -31.30
N CYS A 512 44.08 -42.47 -30.47
CA CYS A 512 45.12 -41.70 -29.79
C CYS A 512 45.90 -42.59 -28.82
N ASP A 513 45.27 -43.43 -28.01
CA ASP A 513 45.95 -44.31 -27.06
C ASP A 513 46.78 -45.39 -27.79
N GLU A 514 46.29 -45.91 -28.93
CA GLU A 514 47.06 -46.81 -29.79
C GLU A 514 48.27 -46.11 -30.41
N LEU A 515 48.10 -44.88 -30.90
CA LEU A 515 49.20 -44.08 -31.47
C LEU A 515 50.15 -43.54 -30.39
N TYR A 516 49.66 -43.34 -29.18
CA TYR A 516 50.32 -42.73 -28.04
C TYR A 516 50.07 -43.58 -26.79
N HIS A 517 50.87 -44.63 -26.58
CA HIS A 517 50.79 -45.46 -25.37
C HIS A 517 51.23 -44.67 -24.11
N GLY A 518 50.33 -43.87 -23.55
CA GLY A 518 50.46 -43.26 -22.22
C GLY A 518 51.61 -42.26 -22.03
N GLY A 519 52.03 -41.54 -23.07
CA GLY A 519 53.21 -40.67 -22.95
C GLY A 519 53.46 -39.61 -24.02
N GLY A 520 52.48 -39.24 -24.84
CA GLY A 520 52.59 -38.10 -25.76
C GLY A 520 53.66 -38.19 -26.86
N ARG A 521 54.22 -39.39 -27.13
CA ARG A 521 55.09 -39.63 -28.29
C ARG A 521 54.40 -40.57 -29.28
N ILE A 522 54.25 -40.12 -30.53
CA ILE A 522 53.81 -40.95 -31.67
C ILE A 522 54.89 -42.02 -31.91
N GLN A 523 54.56 -43.31 -31.76
CA GLN A 523 55.47 -44.39 -32.14
C GLN A 523 55.16 -44.87 -33.57
N LEU A 524 55.78 -44.23 -34.56
CA LEU A 524 55.87 -44.75 -35.94
C LEU A 524 57.06 -45.72 -36.13
N SER A 525 57.69 -46.17 -35.04
CA SER A 525 58.86 -47.08 -35.08
C SER A 525 58.47 -48.44 -34.52
N ASN A 526 58.46 -49.48 -35.37
CA ASN A 526 58.30 -50.86 -34.94
C ASN A 526 59.39 -51.20 -33.91
N GLN A 527 58.99 -51.56 -32.69
CA GLN A 527 59.89 -51.79 -31.57
C GLN A 527 60.93 -52.89 -31.88
N GLU A 528 60.55 -53.84 -32.73
CA GLU A 528 61.42 -54.89 -33.27
C GLU A 528 62.60 -54.32 -34.09
N LEU A 529 62.38 -53.24 -34.86
CA LEU A 529 63.45 -52.57 -35.62
C LEU A 529 64.40 -51.78 -34.71
N VAL A 530 63.89 -51.20 -33.62
CA VAL A 530 64.72 -50.47 -32.65
C VAL A 530 65.62 -51.43 -31.88
N GLU A 531 65.09 -52.58 -31.47
CA GLU A 531 65.86 -53.63 -30.81
C GLU A 531 66.93 -54.22 -31.75
N GLN A 532 66.60 -54.45 -33.02
CA GLN A 532 67.58 -54.91 -34.02
C GLN A 532 68.70 -53.88 -34.27
N LEU A 533 68.38 -52.58 -34.30
CA LEU A 533 69.39 -51.52 -34.45
C LEU A 533 70.30 -51.40 -33.23
N GLN A 534 69.77 -51.54 -32.01
CA GLN A 534 70.57 -51.55 -30.78
C GLN A 534 71.48 -52.78 -30.69
N GLN A 535 71.00 -53.95 -31.17
CA GLN A 535 71.83 -55.14 -31.27
C GLN A 535 72.97 -54.95 -32.28
N LEU A 536 72.70 -54.34 -33.43
CA LEU A 536 73.72 -54.02 -34.42
C LEU A 536 74.77 -53.03 -33.87
N GLU A 537 74.34 -52.02 -33.12
CA GLU A 537 75.24 -51.03 -32.50
C GLU A 537 76.13 -51.67 -31.42
N THR A 538 75.59 -52.58 -30.61
CA THR A 538 76.39 -53.32 -29.63
C THR A 538 77.43 -54.25 -30.28
N ASP A 539 77.10 -54.89 -31.39
CA ASP A 539 78.04 -55.72 -32.13
C ASP A 539 79.11 -54.89 -32.86
N LEU A 540 78.75 -53.72 -33.38
CA LEU A 540 79.70 -52.78 -33.97
C LEU A 540 80.69 -52.23 -32.94
N ASN A 541 80.21 -51.93 -31.72
CA ASN A 541 81.06 -51.53 -30.60
C ASN A 541 82.02 -52.64 -30.15
N LYS A 542 81.58 -53.91 -30.13
CA LYS A 542 82.48 -55.05 -29.86
C LYS A 542 83.58 -55.18 -30.92
N LEU A 543 83.24 -55.05 -32.20
CA LEU A 543 84.21 -55.10 -33.29
C LEU A 543 85.25 -53.98 -33.15
N ASN A 544 84.80 -52.78 -32.83
CA ASN A 544 85.69 -51.63 -32.65
C ASN A 544 86.68 -51.86 -31.49
N LYS A 545 86.21 -52.48 -30.40
CA LYS A 545 87.08 -52.86 -29.26
C LYS A 545 88.14 -53.89 -29.67
N LEU A 546 87.77 -54.91 -30.44
CA LEU A 546 88.72 -55.91 -30.96
C LEU A 546 89.78 -55.29 -31.89
N LEU A 547 89.40 -54.31 -32.71
CA LEU A 547 90.34 -53.56 -33.56
C LEU A 547 91.35 -52.75 -32.75
N ILE A 548 90.90 -52.12 -31.66
CA ILE A 548 91.77 -51.38 -30.73
C ILE A 548 92.76 -52.34 -30.07
N ASP A 549 92.30 -53.50 -29.60
CA ASP A 549 93.17 -54.50 -28.96
C ASP A 549 94.23 -55.05 -29.94
N LEU A 550 93.86 -55.33 -31.19
CA LEU A 550 94.80 -55.75 -32.22
C LEU A 550 95.83 -54.66 -32.54
N MET A 551 95.40 -53.40 -32.63
CA MET A 551 96.31 -52.27 -32.82
C MET A 551 97.30 -52.13 -31.67
N ALA A 552 96.86 -52.35 -30.44
CA ALA A 552 97.73 -52.33 -29.26
C ALA A 552 98.78 -53.45 -29.32
N ASP A 553 98.40 -54.67 -29.72
CA ASP A 553 99.32 -55.80 -29.88
C ASP A 553 100.34 -55.58 -31.02
N VAL A 554 99.91 -55.00 -32.15
CA VAL A 554 100.84 -54.64 -33.23
C VAL A 554 101.82 -53.56 -32.78
N LYS A 555 101.35 -52.56 -32.03
CA LYS A 555 102.23 -51.51 -31.48
C LYS A 555 103.23 -52.07 -30.46
N SER A 556 102.82 -53.01 -29.61
CA SER A 556 103.72 -53.64 -28.63
C SER A 556 104.79 -54.50 -29.32
N LYS A 557 104.43 -55.27 -30.35
CA LYS A 557 105.38 -56.02 -31.18
C LYS A 557 106.35 -55.09 -31.91
N ARG A 558 105.86 -53.94 -32.41
CA ARG A 558 106.71 -52.92 -33.03
C ARG A 558 107.71 -52.33 -32.05
N SER A 559 107.28 -51.92 -30.85
CA SER A 559 108.19 -51.35 -29.84
C SER A 559 109.20 -52.39 -29.32
N PHE A 560 108.81 -53.66 -29.24
CA PHE A 560 109.72 -54.76 -28.93
C PHE A 560 110.82 -54.93 -30.00
N LEU A 561 110.48 -54.77 -31.28
CA LEU A 561 111.44 -54.80 -32.38
C LEU A 561 112.37 -53.57 -32.41
N GLU A 562 111.86 -52.39 -32.07
CA GLU A 562 112.66 -51.15 -32.05
C GLU A 562 113.63 -51.08 -30.86
N SER A 563 113.29 -51.69 -29.72
CA SER A 563 114.12 -51.67 -28.50
C SER A 563 115.29 -52.66 -28.52
N ASN A 564 115.18 -53.77 -29.26
CA ASN A 564 116.20 -54.81 -29.30
C ASN A 564 116.96 -54.81 -30.64
N LYS A 565 118.17 -54.23 -30.64
CA LYS A 565 119.03 -54.13 -31.83
C LYS A 565 119.33 -55.49 -32.49
N LEU A 566 119.38 -56.57 -31.71
CA LEU A 566 119.69 -57.91 -32.23
C LEU A 566 118.51 -58.49 -33.02
N ARG A 567 117.28 -58.30 -32.53
CA ARG A 567 116.03 -58.67 -33.24
C ARG A 567 115.79 -57.81 -34.49
N GLN A 568 116.16 -56.53 -34.43
CA GLN A 568 116.10 -55.65 -35.59
C GLN A 568 117.06 -56.11 -36.69
N MET A 569 118.24 -56.59 -36.31
CA MET A 569 119.20 -57.18 -37.24
C MET A 569 118.72 -58.51 -37.82
N GLU A 570 118.17 -59.43 -37.01
CA GLU A 570 117.51 -60.65 -37.51
C GLU A 570 116.38 -60.33 -38.48
N ARG A 571 115.51 -59.36 -38.16
CA ARG A 571 114.45 -58.92 -39.08
C ARG A 571 115.03 -58.36 -40.36
N ASN A 572 116.08 -57.55 -40.30
CA ASN A 572 116.69 -56.97 -41.49
C ASN A 572 117.32 -58.06 -42.36
N LEU A 573 118.01 -59.04 -41.77
CA LEU A 573 118.49 -60.22 -42.51
C LEU A 573 117.34 -60.99 -43.13
N TYR A 574 116.24 -61.20 -42.39
CA TYR A 574 115.05 -61.89 -42.89
C TYR A 574 114.37 -61.13 -44.03
N VAL A 575 114.27 -59.80 -43.92
CA VAL A 575 113.72 -58.95 -44.99
C VAL A 575 114.65 -58.97 -46.21
N TYR A 576 115.96 -58.75 -46.02
CA TYR A 576 116.93 -58.74 -47.12
C TYR A 576 117.02 -60.08 -47.84
N PHE A 577 116.86 -61.20 -47.13
CA PHE A 577 116.75 -62.54 -47.75
C PHE A 577 115.65 -62.62 -48.81
N TYR A 578 114.54 -61.90 -48.64
CA TYR A 578 113.45 -61.90 -49.63
C TYR A 578 113.47 -60.71 -50.59
N THR A 579 114.18 -59.63 -50.27
CA THR A 579 114.14 -58.39 -51.07
C THR A 579 115.40 -58.04 -51.85
N ASP A 580 116.60 -58.42 -51.38
CA ASP A 580 117.87 -57.98 -52.00
C ASP A 580 119.06 -58.87 -51.57
N GLU A 581 119.40 -59.88 -52.38
CA GLU A 581 120.40 -60.90 -52.06
C GLU A 581 121.84 -60.34 -52.03
N ASP A 582 122.16 -59.37 -52.90
CA ASP A 582 123.50 -58.79 -52.98
C ASP A 582 123.85 -58.01 -51.71
N ARG A 583 122.90 -57.25 -51.15
CA ARG A 583 123.07 -56.56 -49.85
C ARG A 583 123.20 -57.51 -48.68
N LEU A 584 122.48 -58.64 -48.71
CA LEU A 584 122.60 -59.67 -47.68
C LEU A 584 124.02 -60.23 -47.66
N LYS A 585 124.56 -60.56 -48.83
CA LYS A 585 125.92 -61.10 -48.98
C LYS A 585 126.98 -60.13 -48.49
N GLU A 586 126.86 -58.85 -48.83
CA GLU A 586 127.76 -57.79 -48.37
C GLU A 586 127.73 -57.61 -46.84
N MET A 587 126.54 -57.71 -46.22
CA MET A 587 126.38 -57.54 -44.78
C MET A 587 126.91 -58.75 -43.99
N VAL A 588 126.76 -59.96 -44.54
CA VAL A 588 127.34 -61.19 -43.97
C VAL A 588 128.86 -61.19 -44.11
N GLU A 589 129.42 -60.83 -45.27
CA GLU A 589 130.88 -60.72 -45.46
C GLU A 589 131.51 -59.67 -44.51
N LYS A 590 130.85 -58.52 -44.29
CA LYS A 590 131.31 -57.53 -43.30
C LYS A 590 131.31 -58.07 -41.87
N LEU A 591 130.33 -58.91 -41.52
CA LEU A 591 130.26 -59.56 -40.21
C LEU A 591 131.36 -60.61 -40.04
N GLU A 592 131.66 -61.39 -41.08
CA GLU A 592 132.76 -62.36 -41.07
C GLU A 592 134.12 -61.66 -40.95
N GLN A 593 134.35 -60.57 -41.70
CA GLN A 593 135.57 -59.76 -41.59
C GLN A 593 135.73 -59.12 -40.20
N GLN A 594 134.64 -58.64 -39.58
CA GLN A 594 134.69 -58.12 -38.21
C GLN A 594 134.97 -59.21 -37.15
N ALA A 595 134.54 -60.45 -37.38
CA ALA A 595 134.84 -61.58 -36.52
C ALA A 595 136.33 -61.99 -36.64
N GLU A 596 136.88 -61.99 -37.84
CA GLU A 596 138.31 -62.29 -38.08
C GLU A 596 139.23 -61.20 -37.50
N VAL A 597 138.89 -59.92 -37.63
CA VAL A 597 139.66 -58.82 -37.02
C VAL A 597 139.61 -58.87 -35.49
N LYS A 598 138.49 -59.29 -34.90
CA LYS A 598 138.40 -59.52 -33.46
C LYS A 598 139.17 -60.75 -32.99
N ALA A 599 139.33 -61.77 -33.82
CA ALA A 599 140.14 -62.94 -33.49
C ALA A 599 141.65 -62.65 -33.61
N GLY A 600 142.07 -61.81 -34.58
CA GLY A 600 143.48 -61.40 -34.73
C GLY A 600 143.95 -60.43 -33.63
N ALA A 601 143.08 -59.55 -33.15
CA ALA A 601 143.39 -58.60 -32.08
C ALA A 601 143.50 -59.23 -30.68
N LEU A 602 143.17 -60.52 -30.52
CA LEU A 602 143.28 -61.24 -29.25
C LEU A 602 144.60 -62.04 -29.10
N ALA A 603 145.53 -61.94 -30.06
CA ALA A 603 146.81 -62.66 -30.02
C ALA A 603 148.09 -61.80 -29.82
N ASP A 604 148.03 -60.46 -29.94
CA ASP A 604 149.22 -59.58 -29.85
C ASP A 604 149.23 -58.57 -28.68
N GLU A 605 148.29 -58.69 -27.73
CA GLU A 605 148.32 -58.02 -26.40
C GLU A 605 148.04 -59.04 -25.28
N ASP A 606 148.98 -59.97 -25.09
CA ASP A 606 149.28 -60.51 -23.76
C ASP A 606 149.99 -59.41 -22.93
N PHE A 607 149.76 -59.37 -21.61
CA PHE A 607 150.35 -58.54 -20.53
C PHE A 607 149.48 -57.43 -19.88
N ALA A 608 149.34 -57.61 -18.56
CA ALA A 608 148.96 -56.66 -17.49
C ALA A 608 147.46 -56.32 -17.35
N THR A 609 146.66 -57.14 -16.65
CA THR A 609 146.47 -57.25 -15.18
C THR A 609 145.74 -56.08 -14.50
N SER A 610 144.73 -56.50 -13.70
CA SER A 610 144.29 -55.92 -12.43
C SER A 610 143.41 -54.68 -12.42
#